data_AF-A0A6V8DLB9-F1
#
_entry.id   AF-A0A6V8DLB9-F1
#
_cell.length_a   1.000
_cell.length_b   1.000
_cell.length_c   1.000
_cell.angle_alpha   90.00
_cell.angle_beta   90.00
_cell.angle_gamma   90.00
#
_symmetry.space_group_name_H-M   'P 1'
#
loop_
_entity.id
_entity.type
_entity.pdbx_description
1 polymer ?
#
loop_
_entity_poly.entity_id
_entity_poly.type
_entity_poly.pdbx_seq_one_letter_code
_entity_poly.pdbx_strand_id
1 'polypeptide(L)'
;MEEEGDIHFWRVKIRPGSPPLFGRWKDTPIFGLPGNPTSSHVVFRVLVAPYLRDSMHGGGPREQHLMVQLGEDIKGDEKCLALRRITIDTSGEQPTAYSTGHQGSGNLGGIARADGLTLLEPGQSSKKGDWCRAMFL
;
A
#
# COMPACT_ATOMS: atom_id res chain seq x y z
N MET A 1 -26.88 -2.96 -2.96
CA MET A 1 -25.91 -1.97 -2.44
C MET A 1 -25.92 -0.72 -3.32
N GLU A 2 -25.85 -0.84 -4.65
CA GLU A 2 -25.97 0.32 -5.57
C GLU A 2 -27.33 1.03 -5.53
N GLU A 3 -28.42 0.32 -5.22
CA GLU A 3 -29.78 0.91 -5.17
C GLU A 3 -30.15 1.53 -3.81
N GLU A 4 -29.38 1.27 -2.75
CA GLU A 4 -29.70 1.72 -1.36
C GLU A 4 -28.54 2.45 -0.65
N GLY A 5 -27.35 2.50 -1.26
CA GLY A 5 -26.14 3.04 -0.66
C GLY A 5 -25.54 4.18 -1.47
N ASP A 6 -24.85 5.10 -0.80
CA ASP A 6 -24.10 6.17 -1.44
C ASP A 6 -22.66 5.69 -1.69
N ILE A 7 -22.24 5.61 -2.96
CA ILE A 7 -20.89 5.20 -3.35
C ILE A 7 -20.03 6.43 -3.55
N HIS A 8 -19.02 6.61 -2.69
CA HIS A 8 -18.11 7.74 -2.77
C HIS A 8 -16.96 7.50 -3.75
N PHE A 9 -16.37 6.30 -3.76
CA PHE A 9 -15.40 5.93 -4.78
C PHE A 9 -15.44 4.45 -5.14
N TRP A 10 -15.16 4.20 -6.42
CA TRP A 10 -14.99 2.89 -7.03
C TRP A 10 -13.73 2.94 -7.88
N ARG A 11 -12.71 2.15 -7.51
CA ARG A 11 -11.35 2.12 -8.09
C ARG A 11 -10.47 3.28 -7.63
N VAL A 12 -9.34 2.91 -7.05
CA VAL A 12 -8.24 3.82 -6.71
C VAL A 12 -7.03 3.40 -7.54
N LYS A 13 -6.28 4.38 -8.05
CA LYS A 13 -5.09 4.15 -8.89
C LYS A 13 -3.87 3.72 -8.06
N ILE A 14 -4.00 2.58 -7.38
CA ILE A 14 -2.92 1.93 -6.63
C ILE A 14 -2.63 0.53 -7.18
N ARG A 15 -1.40 0.05 -7.00
CA ARG A 15 -0.99 -1.31 -7.37
C ARG A 15 -0.03 -1.92 -6.36
N PRO A 16 -0.34 -3.07 -5.75
CA PRO A 16 -1.61 -3.81 -5.85
C PRO A 16 -2.77 -3.08 -5.14
N GLY A 17 -4.03 -3.47 -5.40
CA GLY A 17 -5.17 -2.95 -4.63
C GLY A 17 -6.41 -2.48 -5.40
N SER A 18 -6.43 -2.46 -6.73
CA SER A 18 -7.60 -1.99 -7.50
C SER A 18 -8.66 -3.09 -7.73
N PRO A 19 -9.99 -2.83 -7.60
CA PRO A 19 -10.68 -1.68 -6.98
C PRO A 19 -11.01 -1.93 -5.50
N PRO A 20 -10.71 -1.00 -4.61
CA PRO A 20 -11.50 -0.87 -3.40
C PRO A 20 -12.79 -0.07 -3.70
N LEU A 21 -13.86 -0.45 -3.02
CA LEU A 21 -15.12 0.30 -2.95
C LEU A 21 -15.15 1.02 -1.59
N PHE A 22 -15.58 2.28 -1.58
CA PHE A 22 -15.97 2.96 -0.35
C PHE A 22 -17.30 3.68 -0.57
N GLY A 23 -18.17 3.55 0.43
CA GLY A 23 -19.47 4.19 0.44
C GLY A 23 -20.09 4.18 1.82
N ARG A 24 -21.38 4.52 1.86
CA ARG A 24 -22.21 4.47 3.05
C ARG A 24 -23.50 3.72 2.76
N TRP A 25 -23.98 2.97 3.74
CA TRP A 25 -25.32 2.40 3.73
C TRP A 25 -25.98 2.72 5.06
N LYS A 26 -27.10 3.46 5.02
CA LYS A 26 -27.82 3.91 6.22
C LYS A 26 -26.86 4.54 7.26
N ASP A 27 -26.11 5.54 6.80
CA ASP A 27 -25.05 6.25 7.55
C ASP A 27 -23.88 5.40 8.07
N THR A 28 -23.83 4.10 7.74
CA THR A 28 -22.75 3.19 8.11
C THR A 28 -21.69 3.14 7.00
N PRO A 29 -20.41 3.45 7.28
CA PRO A 29 -19.33 3.35 6.31
C PRO A 29 -19.10 1.90 5.86
N ILE A 30 -18.91 1.68 4.56
CA ILE A 30 -18.64 0.37 3.97
C ILE A 30 -17.37 0.42 3.14
N PHE A 31 -16.49 -0.55 3.36
CA PHE A 31 -15.29 -0.78 2.55
C PHE A 31 -15.37 -2.14 1.85
N GLY A 32 -15.40 -2.14 0.53
CA GLY A 32 -15.21 -3.34 -0.28
C GLY A 32 -13.74 -3.54 -0.56
N LEU A 33 -13.14 -4.56 0.06
CA LEU A 33 -11.75 -4.96 -0.21
C LEU A 33 -11.68 -5.92 -1.40
N PRO A 34 -10.59 -5.90 -2.19
CA PRO A 34 -10.36 -6.92 -3.22
C PRO A 34 -10.36 -8.33 -2.63
N GLY A 35 -10.77 -9.35 -3.40
CA GLY A 35 -10.71 -10.75 -2.93
C GLY A 35 -9.30 -11.36 -2.87
N ASN A 36 -8.31 -10.68 -3.46
CA ASN A 36 -6.92 -11.11 -3.44
C ASN A 36 -6.22 -10.70 -2.13
N PRO A 37 -5.65 -11.62 -1.33
CA PRO A 37 -5.13 -11.32 0.01
C PRO A 37 -4.08 -10.19 0.07
N THR A 38 -3.14 -10.16 -0.88
CA THR A 38 -2.16 -9.06 -0.96
C THR A 38 -2.84 -7.73 -1.20
N SER A 39 -3.77 -7.71 -2.15
CA SER A 39 -4.50 -6.50 -2.51
C SER A 39 -5.39 -6.04 -1.35
N SER A 40 -6.08 -6.95 -0.67
CA SER A 40 -6.88 -6.64 0.52
C SER A 40 -6.02 -6.07 1.63
N HIS A 41 -4.86 -6.67 1.91
CA HIS A 41 -3.94 -6.19 2.94
C HIS A 41 -3.42 -4.79 2.65
N VAL A 42 -2.93 -4.56 1.42
CA VAL A 42 -2.42 -3.23 1.02
C VAL A 42 -3.52 -2.17 1.08
N VAL A 43 -4.72 -2.47 0.57
CA VAL A 43 -5.88 -1.56 0.66
C VAL A 43 -6.25 -1.29 2.11
N PHE A 44 -6.28 -2.31 2.96
CA PHE A 44 -6.61 -2.14 4.37
C PHE A 44 -5.62 -1.19 5.05
N ARG A 45 -4.31 -1.40 4.84
CA ARG A 45 -3.26 -0.57 5.45
C ARG A 45 -3.27 0.88 4.95
N VAL A 46 -3.52 1.10 3.67
CA VAL A 46 -3.43 2.45 3.08
C VAL A 46 -4.72 3.25 3.23
N LEU A 47 -5.89 2.61 3.30
CA LEU A 47 -7.19 3.29 3.28
C LEU A 47 -8.04 3.01 4.53
N VAL A 48 -8.22 1.74 4.91
CA VAL A 48 -9.17 1.37 5.96
C VAL A 48 -8.63 1.66 7.37
N ALA A 49 -7.37 1.27 7.63
CA ALA A 49 -6.70 1.50 8.91
C ALA A 49 -6.65 3.00 9.29
N PRO A 50 -6.21 3.94 8.41
CA PRO A 50 -6.23 5.35 8.75
C PRO A 50 -7.66 5.88 8.95
N TYR A 51 -8.64 5.43 8.14
CA TYR A 51 -10.04 5.82 8.32
C TYR A 51 -10.58 5.43 9.70
N LEU A 52 -10.37 4.17 10.12
CA LEU A 52 -10.82 3.69 11.42
C LEU A 52 -10.13 4.44 12.56
N ARG A 53 -8.82 4.66 12.45
CA ARG A 53 -8.03 5.38 13.46
C ARG A 53 -8.57 6.79 13.68
N ASP A 54 -8.76 7.55 12.60
CA ASP A 54 -9.22 8.93 12.69
C ASP A 54 -10.69 9.00 13.11
N SER A 55 -11.54 8.08 12.65
CA SER A 55 -12.97 8.02 13.03
C SER A 55 -13.18 7.75 14.52
N MET A 56 -12.29 6.97 15.14
CA MET A 56 -12.35 6.66 16.57
C MET A 56 -11.55 7.65 17.43
N HIS A 57 -10.94 8.68 16.84
CA HIS A 57 -10.01 9.59 17.52
C HIS A 57 -8.86 8.84 18.23
N GLY A 58 -8.44 7.70 17.66
CA GLY A 58 -7.43 6.84 18.25
C GLY A 58 -6.02 7.41 18.07
N GLY A 59 -5.24 7.46 19.17
CA GLY A 59 -3.82 7.85 19.15
C GLY A 59 -2.85 6.72 18.78
N GLY A 60 -3.33 5.61 18.21
CA GLY A 60 -2.53 4.43 17.89
C GLY A 60 -1.40 4.70 16.88
N PRO A 61 -0.48 3.74 16.69
CA PRO A 61 0.66 3.88 15.79
C PRO A 61 0.17 4.24 14.38
N ARG A 62 0.76 5.29 13.82
CA ARG A 62 0.49 5.79 12.47
C ARG A 62 1.47 5.18 11.48
N GLU A 63 1.05 5.05 10.23
CA GLU A 63 1.90 4.63 9.13
C GLU A 63 3.07 5.63 9.02
N GLN A 64 4.28 5.16 9.36
CA GLN A 64 5.47 5.96 9.28
C GLN A 64 6.03 5.92 7.86
N HIS A 65 6.53 7.07 7.40
CA HIS A 65 7.22 7.16 6.13
C HIS A 65 8.70 7.45 6.35
N LEU A 66 9.54 6.83 5.56
CA LEU A 66 10.98 7.10 5.53
C LEU A 66 11.49 7.16 4.10
N MET A 67 12.64 7.79 3.93
CA MET A 67 13.42 7.69 2.70
C MET A 67 14.36 6.49 2.83
N VAL A 68 14.33 5.61 1.82
CA VAL A 68 15.23 4.46 1.68
C VAL A 68 16.00 4.59 0.37
N GLN A 69 17.25 4.14 0.35
CA GLN A 69 17.94 3.88 -0.90
C GLN A 69 17.52 2.52 -1.45
N LEU A 70 17.29 2.39 -2.75
CA LEU A 70 16.96 1.10 -3.35
C LEU A 70 18.22 0.26 -3.60
N GLY A 71 18.26 -0.96 -3.08
CA GLY A 71 19.35 -1.90 -3.27
C GLY A 71 19.30 -2.64 -4.61
N GLU A 72 18.19 -2.53 -5.34
CA GLU A 72 17.95 -3.12 -6.66
C GLU A 72 17.00 -2.26 -7.51
N ASP A 73 16.86 -2.59 -8.79
CA ASP A 73 15.89 -1.94 -9.66
C ASP A 73 14.46 -2.35 -9.27
N ILE A 74 13.60 -1.37 -9.00
CA ILE A 74 12.18 -1.61 -8.68
C ILE A 74 11.31 -0.99 -9.76
N LYS A 75 10.60 -1.87 -10.47
CA LYS A 75 9.62 -1.47 -11.48
C LYS A 75 8.37 -0.89 -10.83
N GLY A 76 8.04 0.34 -11.17
CA GLY A 76 6.78 0.96 -10.76
C GLY A 76 5.62 0.53 -11.66
N ASP A 77 4.69 1.45 -11.86
CA ASP A 77 3.53 1.26 -12.73
C ASP A 77 3.25 2.53 -13.53
N GLU A 78 2.81 2.39 -14.78
CA GLU A 78 2.58 3.56 -15.65
C GLU A 78 1.40 4.44 -15.21
N LYS A 79 0.38 3.84 -14.57
CA LYS A 79 -0.91 4.52 -14.34
C LYS A 79 -1.30 4.60 -12.86
N CYS A 80 -0.67 3.79 -12.02
CA CYS A 80 -0.99 3.68 -10.61
C CYS A 80 0.22 4.02 -9.74
N LEU A 81 -0.05 4.50 -8.52
CA LEU A 81 0.92 4.50 -7.43
C LEU A 81 1.32 3.04 -7.16
N ALA A 82 2.59 2.72 -7.35
CA ALA A 82 3.11 1.37 -7.17
C ALA A 82 3.62 1.17 -5.73
N LEU A 83 2.84 0.38 -4.98
CA LEU A 83 3.04 -0.04 -3.60
C LEU A 83 3.76 -1.40 -3.56
N ARG A 84 5.03 -1.43 -3.97
CA ARG A 84 5.82 -2.67 -4.01
C ARG A 84 6.27 -3.04 -2.60
N ARG A 85 6.15 -4.32 -2.25
CA ARG A 85 6.56 -4.83 -0.94
C ARG A 85 8.07 -4.90 -0.86
N ILE A 86 8.62 -4.35 0.20
CA ILE A 86 10.05 -4.26 0.43
C ILE A 86 10.43 -4.74 1.82
N THR A 87 11.64 -5.29 1.94
CA THR A 87 12.39 -5.42 3.18
C THR A 87 13.32 -4.22 3.32
N ILE A 88 13.55 -3.74 4.54
CA ILE A 88 14.39 -2.57 4.82
C ILE A 88 15.55 -3.02 5.72
N ASP A 89 16.76 -2.99 5.16
CA ASP A 89 18.00 -3.20 5.92
C ASP A 89 18.46 -1.87 6.53
N THR A 90 18.63 -1.86 7.84
CA THR A 90 19.08 -0.70 8.64
C THR A 90 20.46 -0.92 9.27
N SER A 91 21.16 -1.98 8.91
CA SER A 91 22.49 -2.31 9.46
C SER A 91 23.63 -1.46 8.89
N GLY A 92 23.43 -0.86 7.71
CA GLY A 92 24.38 0.06 7.07
C GLY A 92 24.26 1.51 7.54
N GLU A 93 25.04 2.40 6.93
CA GLU A 93 24.99 3.85 7.23
C GLU A 93 23.64 4.48 6.88
N GLN A 94 22.94 3.93 5.89
CA GLN A 94 21.63 4.41 5.44
C GLN A 94 20.65 3.26 5.20
N PRO A 95 19.35 3.47 5.48
CA PRO A 95 18.32 2.46 5.23
C PRO A 95 18.26 2.07 3.75
N THR A 96 18.42 0.78 3.46
CA THR A 96 18.41 0.24 2.11
C THR A 96 17.26 -0.74 1.92
N ALA A 97 16.46 -0.54 0.87
CA ALA A 97 15.29 -1.36 0.59
C ALA A 97 15.52 -2.35 -0.56
N TYR A 98 14.99 -3.56 -0.39
CA TYR A 98 14.99 -4.62 -1.38
C TYR A 98 13.57 -5.14 -1.58
N SER A 99 13.21 -5.55 -2.80
CA SER A 99 11.96 -6.22 -3.09
C SER A 99 11.87 -7.53 -2.32
N THR A 100 10.68 -7.89 -1.84
CA THR A 100 10.41 -9.22 -1.24
C THR A 100 10.40 -10.36 -2.27
N GLY A 101 11.11 -10.23 -3.40
CA GLY A 101 11.07 -11.14 -4.54
C GLY A 101 9.81 -10.97 -5.40
N HIS A 102 9.07 -12.06 -5.64
CA HIS A 102 7.94 -12.05 -6.57
C HIS A 102 6.78 -11.16 -6.10
N GLN A 103 6.53 -10.06 -6.82
CA GLN A 103 5.52 -9.04 -6.49
C GLN A 103 4.10 -9.37 -6.99
N GLY A 104 3.83 -10.60 -7.41
CA GLY A 104 2.49 -11.07 -7.76
C GLY A 104 1.50 -10.90 -6.61
N SER A 105 0.25 -10.59 -6.94
CA SER A 105 -0.82 -10.35 -5.96
C SER A 105 -1.19 -11.64 -5.19
N GLY A 106 -0.94 -12.83 -5.72
CA GLY A 106 -1.13 -14.11 -5.03
C GLY A 106 -0.07 -14.48 -3.97
N ASN A 107 1.02 -13.71 -3.85
CA ASN A 107 2.14 -14.07 -3.00
C ASN A 107 1.96 -13.59 -1.54
N LEU A 108 1.31 -14.42 -0.71
CA LEU A 108 1.18 -14.22 0.74
C LEU A 108 2.53 -14.17 1.46
N GLY A 109 3.49 -15.01 1.04
CA GLY A 109 4.84 -15.03 1.64
C GLY A 109 5.58 -13.69 1.49
N GLY A 110 5.30 -12.96 0.41
CA GLY A 110 5.81 -11.60 0.22
C GLY A 110 5.23 -10.57 1.18
N ILE A 111 4.01 -10.77 1.70
CA ILE A 111 3.43 -9.88 2.73
C ILE A 111 4.10 -10.15 4.08
N ALA A 112 4.20 -11.42 4.46
CA ALA A 112 4.70 -11.82 5.78
C ALA A 112 6.17 -11.42 6.03
N ARG A 113 6.92 -11.14 4.97
CA ARG A 113 8.32 -10.71 5.03
C ARG A 113 8.50 -9.21 4.75
N ALA A 114 7.44 -8.49 4.41
CA ALA A 114 7.56 -7.09 4.05
C ALA A 114 7.66 -6.21 5.30
N ASP A 115 8.69 -5.38 5.37
CA ASP A 115 8.81 -4.32 6.36
C ASP A 115 8.04 -3.06 5.91
N GLY A 116 7.84 -2.90 4.60
CA GLY A 116 7.20 -1.72 4.06
C GLY A 116 6.68 -1.85 2.63
N LEU A 117 6.10 -0.75 2.15
CA LEU A 117 5.65 -0.53 0.78
C LEU A 117 6.36 0.68 0.17
N THR A 118 6.82 0.58 -1.06
CA THR A 118 7.31 1.74 -1.82
C THR A 118 6.18 2.71 -2.14
N LEU A 119 6.49 4.00 -2.32
CA LEU A 119 5.58 4.99 -2.89
C LEU A 119 6.20 5.47 -4.21
N LEU A 120 6.04 4.67 -5.27
CA LEU A 120 6.50 5.03 -6.61
C LEU A 120 5.35 5.64 -7.40
N GLU A 121 5.49 6.90 -7.79
CA GLU A 121 4.44 7.63 -8.50
C GLU A 121 4.13 7.00 -9.88
N PRO A 122 2.93 7.23 -10.45
CA PRO A 122 2.62 6.77 -11.80
C PRO A 122 3.66 7.21 -12.83
N GLY A 123 4.13 6.27 -13.64
CA GLY A 123 5.19 6.50 -14.63
C GLY A 123 6.61 6.48 -14.06
N GLN A 124 6.77 6.41 -12.73
CA GLN A 124 8.06 6.30 -12.08
C GLN A 124 8.49 4.83 -12.01
N SER A 125 9.70 4.53 -12.44
CA SER A 125 10.43 3.34 -12.02
C SER A 125 11.77 3.80 -11.45
N SER A 126 12.31 3.06 -10.51
CA SER A 126 13.53 3.45 -9.82
C SER A 126 14.61 2.41 -10.02
N LYS A 127 15.84 2.88 -10.19
CA LYS A 127 17.03 2.06 -10.34
C LYS A 127 17.69 1.85 -8.98
N LYS A 128 18.55 0.85 -8.91
CA LYS A 128 19.46 0.68 -7.79
C LYS A 128 20.22 1.99 -7.50
N GLY A 129 20.26 2.38 -6.23
CA GLY A 129 20.90 3.59 -5.75
C GLY A 129 19.97 4.81 -5.67
N ASP A 130 18.81 4.78 -6.32
CA ASP A 130 17.83 5.85 -6.22
C ASP A 130 17.19 5.89 -4.83
N TRP A 131 16.77 7.08 -4.43
CA TRP A 131 16.01 7.27 -3.21
C TRP A 131 14.51 7.14 -3.47
N CYS A 132 13.84 6.38 -2.61
CA CYS A 132 12.40 6.16 -2.67
C CYS A 132 11.77 6.43 -1.30
N ARG A 133 10.58 7.04 -1.30
CA ARG A 133 9.77 7.12 -0.10
C ARG A 133 9.12 5.76 0.13
N ALA A 134 9.23 5.22 1.34
CA ALA A 134 8.60 3.99 1.75
C ALA A 134 7.64 4.26 2.92
N MET A 135 6.60 3.44 3.04
CA MET A 135 5.69 3.39 4.19
C MET A 135 5.92 2.08 4.94
N PHE A 136 6.15 2.16 6.26
CA PHE A 136 6.26 0.98 7.10
C PHE A 136 4.92 0.24 7.26
N LEU A 137 5.00 -1.09 7.29
CA LEU A 137 3.91 -2.00 7.61
C LEU A 137 3.93 -2.41 9.09
#